data_AF-A0A7T8HFQ3-F1
#
_entry.id   AF-A0A7T8HFQ3-F1
#
_cell.length_a   1.000
_cell.length_b   1.000
_cell.length_c   1.000
_cell.angle_alpha   90.00
_cell.angle_beta   90.00
_cell.angle_gamma   90.00
#
_symmetry.space_group_name_H-M   'P 1'
#
loop_
_entity.id
_entity.type
_entity.pdbx_description
1 polymer ?
#
loop_
_entity_poly.entity_id
_entity_poly.type
_entity_poly.pdbx_seq_one_letter_code
_entity_poly.pdbx_strand_id
1 'polypeptide(L)'
;KEMPGQFPNMDRAKWISLFIKYNTALPSSAAVERMFSTAGDILSPKRASMTSDRFEKLVFTKGNKQLLDTVLWRERREGKFESEKD
;
A
#
# COMPACT_ATOMS: atom_id res chain seq x y z
N LYS A 1 -5.54 -9.53 37.32
CA LYS A 1 -4.07 -9.46 37.37
C LYS A 1 -3.59 -9.66 35.93
N GLU A 2 -3.10 -8.61 35.28
CA GLU A 2 -2.58 -8.71 33.90
C GLU A 2 -1.31 -9.57 33.89
N MET A 3 -1.15 -10.43 32.90
CA MET A 3 0.03 -11.28 32.74
C MET A 3 1.18 -10.45 32.15
N PRO A 4 2.44 -10.60 32.62
CA PRO A 4 3.57 -9.89 32.04
C PRO A 4 3.71 -10.25 30.56
N GLY A 5 3.79 -9.23 29.70
CA GLY A 5 3.91 -9.39 28.24
C GLY A 5 2.59 -9.37 27.47
N GLN A 6 1.44 -9.26 28.15
CA GLN A 6 0.16 -9.13 27.47
C GLN A 6 -0.17 -7.66 27.23
N PHE A 7 -0.36 -7.30 25.97
CA PHE A 7 -0.74 -5.94 25.59
C PHE A 7 -2.06 -5.54 26.28
N PRO A 8 -2.17 -4.33 26.88
CA PRO A 8 -3.37 -3.94 27.63
C PRO A 8 -4.62 -4.09 26.77
N ASN A 9 -5.55 -4.94 27.23
CA ASN A 9 -6.77 -5.25 26.48
C ASN A 9 -7.81 -4.12 26.62
N MET A 10 -7.74 -3.40 27.74
CA MET A 10 -8.44 -2.14 27.95
C MET A 10 -7.82 -1.10 27.00
N ASP A 11 -8.65 -0.45 26.17
CA ASP A 11 -8.21 0.55 25.19
C ASP A 11 -7.35 0.02 24.01
N ARG A 12 -7.43 -1.28 23.68
CA ARG A 12 -6.76 -1.86 22.50
C ARG A 12 -6.96 -1.03 21.23
N ALA A 13 -8.17 -0.50 21.01
CA ALA A 13 -8.48 0.34 19.86
C ALA A 13 -7.67 1.66 19.85
N LYS A 14 -7.53 2.33 21.00
CA LYS A 14 -6.73 3.57 21.11
C LYS A 14 -5.27 3.27 20.86
N TRP A 15 -4.77 2.19 21.43
CA TRP A 15 -3.40 1.73 21.21
C TRP A 15 -3.10 1.39 19.74
N ILE A 16 -4.00 0.70 19.05
CA ILE A 16 -3.86 0.44 17.61
C ILE A 16 -3.84 1.76 16.84
N SER A 17 -4.71 2.72 17.17
CA SER A 17 -4.73 4.02 16.50
C SER A 17 -3.42 4.80 16.69
N LEU A 18 -2.84 4.76 17.90
CA LEU A 18 -1.53 5.35 18.19
C LEU A 18 -0.41 4.60 17.47
N PHE A 19 -0.45 3.26 17.46
CA PHE A 19 0.53 2.44 16.75
C PHE A 19 0.52 2.75 15.26
N ILE A 20 -0.66 2.81 14.63
CA ILE A 20 -0.80 3.21 13.24
C ILE A 20 -0.26 4.63 13.08
N LYS A 21 -0.76 5.62 13.83
CA LYS A 21 -0.36 7.02 13.66
C LYS A 21 1.16 7.26 13.75
N TYR A 22 1.83 6.61 14.71
CA TYR A 22 3.25 6.89 15.00
C TYR A 22 4.23 5.85 14.43
N ASN A 23 3.85 4.58 14.34
CA ASN A 23 4.75 3.51 13.86
C ASN A 23 4.52 3.14 12.39
N THR A 24 3.37 3.42 11.78
CA THR A 24 3.19 3.16 10.32
C THR A 24 3.73 4.27 9.43
N ALA A 25 3.95 5.47 9.98
CA ALA A 25 4.65 6.55 9.27
C ALA A 25 6.16 6.28 9.14
N LEU A 26 6.73 5.35 9.92
CA LEU A 26 8.02 4.79 9.57
C LEU A 26 7.80 3.94 8.33
N PRO A 27 8.36 4.30 7.16
CA PRO A 27 8.52 3.31 6.13
C PRO A 27 9.38 2.22 6.76
N SER A 28 8.75 1.11 7.15
CA SER A 28 9.50 -0.10 7.44
C SER A 28 10.44 -0.28 6.25
N SER A 29 11.73 -0.46 6.50
CA SER A 29 12.73 -0.63 5.45
C SER A 29 12.25 -1.63 4.39
N ALA A 30 11.55 -2.69 4.83
CA ALA A 30 10.91 -3.68 3.97
C ALA A 30 9.91 -3.12 2.95
N ALA A 31 9.11 -2.10 3.28
CA ALA A 31 8.15 -1.50 2.34
C ALA A 31 8.87 -0.73 1.22
N VAL A 32 9.90 0.03 1.60
CA VAL A 32 10.73 0.79 0.67
C VAL A 32 11.60 -0.14 -0.18
N GLU A 33 12.18 -1.19 0.41
CA GLU A 33 12.92 -2.25 -0.29
C GLU A 33 12.05 -2.94 -1.35
N ARG A 34 10.78 -3.26 -1.04
CA ARG A 34 9.85 -3.83 -2.04
C ARG A 34 9.57 -2.87 -3.18
N MET A 35 9.42 -1.58 -2.89
CA MET A 35 9.23 -0.55 -3.92
C MET A 35 10.48 -0.47 -4.83
N PHE A 36 11.68 -0.42 -4.25
CA PHE A 36 12.93 -0.35 -5.02
C PHE A 36 13.23 -1.63 -5.80
N SER A 37 12.90 -2.81 -5.26
CA SER A 37 13.00 -4.08 -6.00
C SER A 37 12.08 -4.07 -7.22
N THR A 38 10.84 -3.62 -7.06
CA THR A 38 9.87 -3.48 -8.15
C THR A 38 10.33 -2.44 -9.18
N ALA A 39 10.89 -1.33 -8.72
CA ALA A 39 11.47 -0.29 -9.56
C ALA A 39 12.65 -0.80 -10.38
N GLY A 40 13.54 -1.62 -9.80
CA GLY A 40 14.65 -2.26 -10.51
C GLY A 40 14.20 -3.18 -11.65
N ASP A 41 13.15 -3.98 -11.44
CA ASP A 41 12.53 -4.81 -12.48
C ASP A 41 11.93 -3.96 -13.62
N ILE A 42 11.32 -2.82 -13.27
CA ILE A 42 10.76 -1.88 -14.25
C ILE A 42 11.88 -1.17 -15.03
N LEU A 43 13.00 -0.82 -14.38
CA LEU A 43 14.23 -0.25 -14.99
C LEU A 43 15.06 -1.31 -15.76
N SER A 44 14.40 -2.28 -16.38
CA SER A 44 15.07 -3.23 -17.27
C SER A 44 15.43 -2.59 -18.61
N PRO A 45 16.51 -3.02 -19.28
CA PRO A 45 16.94 -2.48 -20.57
C PRO A 45 15.84 -2.52 -21.65
N LYS A 46 14.94 -3.51 -21.58
CA LYS A 46 13.77 -3.63 -22.46
C LYS A 46 12.76 -2.50 -22.32
N ARG A 47 12.81 -1.72 -21.24
CA ARG A 47 11.90 -0.61 -20.92
C ARG A 47 12.63 0.75 -20.84
N ALA A 48 13.85 0.84 -21.36
CA ALA A 48 14.68 2.03 -21.31
C ALA A 48 14.09 3.28 -22.02
N SER A 49 13.09 3.11 -22.89
CA SER A 49 12.39 4.21 -23.58
C SER A 49 11.26 4.85 -22.74
N MET A 50 11.17 4.55 -21.44
CA MET A 50 10.11 5.08 -20.57
C MET A 50 10.53 6.43 -19.96
N THR A 51 9.63 7.42 -20.00
CA THR A 51 9.82 8.71 -19.33
C THR A 51 9.69 8.57 -17.80
N SER A 52 10.32 9.47 -17.03
CA SER A 52 10.26 9.46 -15.56
C SER A 52 8.82 9.40 -15.04
N ASP A 53 7.93 10.25 -15.57
CA ASP A 53 6.52 10.29 -15.16
C ASP A 53 5.80 8.95 -15.34
N ARG A 54 6.10 8.23 -16.43
CA ARG A 54 5.49 6.91 -16.70
C ARG A 54 6.11 5.84 -15.81
N PHE A 55 7.40 5.96 -15.53
CA PHE A 55 8.10 5.08 -14.61
C PHE A 55 7.51 5.19 -13.20
N GLU A 56 7.40 6.40 -12.65
CA GLU A 56 6.84 6.65 -11.32
C GLU A 56 5.40 6.15 -11.19
N LYS A 57 4.55 6.44 -12.18
CA LYS A 57 3.17 5.94 -12.23
C LYS A 57 3.11 4.42 -12.26
N LEU A 58 4.01 3.77 -13.02
CA LEU A 58 4.05 2.31 -13.13
C LEU A 58 4.54 1.67 -11.83
N VAL A 59 5.58 2.23 -11.20
CA VAL A 59 6.09 1.79 -9.88
C VAL A 59 4.98 1.91 -8.83
N PHE A 60 4.30 3.05 -8.79
CA PHE A 60 3.20 3.30 -7.85
C PHE A 60 2.05 2.31 -8.04
N THR A 61 1.61 2.09 -9.28
CA THR A 61 0.49 1.19 -9.60
C THR A 61 0.84 -0.27 -9.33
N LYS A 62 2.05 -0.70 -9.70
CA LYS A 62 2.51 -2.09 -9.50
C LYS A 62 2.77 -2.38 -8.02
N GLY A 63 3.37 -1.44 -7.29
CA GLY A 63 3.65 -1.56 -5.85
C GLY A 63 2.38 -1.62 -5.00
N ASN A 64 1.29 -0.97 -5.44
CA ASN A 64 0.03 -0.92 -4.70
C ASN A 64 -1.08 -1.82 -5.28
N LYS A 65 -0.75 -2.75 -6.18
CA LYS A 65 -1.74 -3.56 -6.90
C LYS A 65 -2.76 -4.26 -5.98
N GLN A 66 -2.33 -4.83 -4.86
CA GLN A 66 -3.23 -5.51 -3.91
C GLN A 66 -4.24 -4.57 -3.24
N LEU A 67 -3.81 -3.34 -2.94
CA LEU A 67 -4.68 -2.30 -2.39
C LEU A 67 -5.66 -1.80 -3.46
N LEU A 68 -5.18 -1.60 -4.68
CA LEU A 68 -6.02 -1.19 -5.81
C LEU A 68 -7.06 -2.28 -6.12
N ASP A 69 -6.65 -3.54 -6.19
CA ASP A 69 -7.57 -4.67 -6.43
C ASP A 69 -8.65 -4.70 -5.34
N THR A 70 -8.28 -4.60 -4.06
CA THR A 70 -9.26 -4.63 -2.95
C THR A 70 -10.22 -3.44 -2.95
N VAL A 71 -9.73 -2.22 -3.26
CA VAL A 71 -10.59 -1.02 -3.39
C VAL A 71 -11.52 -1.14 -4.58
N LEU A 72 -11.02 -1.54 -5.75
CA LEU A 72 -11.83 -1.75 -6.96
C LEU A 72 -12.88 -2.84 -6.75
N TRP A 73 -12.53 -3.94 -6.08
CA TRP A 73 -13.48 -4.98 -5.71
C TRP A 73 -14.57 -4.46 -4.75
N ARG A 74 -14.22 -3.56 -3.83
CA ARG A 74 -15.20 -2.91 -2.94
C ARG A 74 -16.11 -1.95 -3.72
N GLU A 75 -15.56 -1.07 -4.54
CA GLU A 75 -16.31 -0.10 -5.34
C GLU A 75 -17.24 -0.77 -6.35
N ARG A 76 -16.81 -1.89 -6.95
CA ARG A 76 -17.64 -2.74 -7.81
C ARG A 76 -18.82 -3.35 -7.06
N ARG A 77 -18.64 -3.79 -5.81
CA ARG A 77 -19.74 -4.29 -4.97
C ARG A 77 -20.69 -3.18 -4.51
N GLU A 78 -20.17 -1.97 -4.33
CA GLU A 78 -20.97 -0.80 -3.95
C GLU A 78 -21.61 -0.08 -5.14
N GLY A 79 -21.44 -0.58 -6.37
CA GLY A 79 -22.08 -0.04 -7.56
C GLY A 79 -21.59 1.34 -8.00
N LYS A 80 -20.44 1.81 -7.49
CA LYS A 80 -19.92 3.18 -7.73
C LYS A 80 -19.12 3.33 -9.01
N PHE A 81 -18.89 2.24 -9.75
CA PHE A 81 -18.31 2.32 -11.10
C PHE A 81 -19.44 2.62 -12.08
N GLU A 82 -19.98 3.84 -12.02
CA GLU A 82 -20.87 4.33 -13.06
C GLU A 82 -20.10 4.31 -14.39
N SER A 83 -20.78 3.75 -15.38
CA SER A 83 -20.31 3.58 -16.73
C SER A 83 -20.03 4.93 -17.38
N GLU A 84 -18.77 5.33 -17.46
CA GLU A 84 -18.32 6.22 -18.53
C GLU A 84 -18.15 5.36 -19.79
N LYS A 85 -19.30 5.02 -20.37
CA LYS A 85 -19.45 4.52 -21.73
C LYS A 85 -20.57 5.35 -22.35
N ASP A 86 -20.17 6.50 -22.89
CA ASP A 86 -20.77 7.12 -24.06
C ASP A 86 -19.62 7.54 -24.99
#